data_AF-A0A8H6Y8H7-F1
#
_entry.id   AF-A0A8H6Y8H7-F1
#
_cell.length_a   1.000
_cell.length_b   1.000
_cell.length_c   1.000
_cell.angle_alpha   90.00
_cell.angle_beta   90.00
_cell.angle_gamma   90.00
#
_symmetry.space_group_name_H-M   'P 1'
#
loop_
_entity.id
_entity.type
_entity.pdbx_description
1 polymer ?
#
loop_
_entity_poly.entity_id
_entity_poly.type
_entity_poly.pdbx_seq_one_letter_code
_entity_poly.pdbx_strand_id
1 'polypeptide(L)'
;MHPLRATSTGSPAAARMSSPEELVLSYGESLYRDFVPHNIGYVFYGIYLVVFAIYFLTTIQNPMSSLGSRLLLSAMLLLCLSSTAQYVADMMLSLEQMQAYLTLTSVPLADRRTVWLRTHAGLYMAQRWPTAFNFVISDLIVIWRASVIYPLCRWIRVSMWSLGLADIAVWLCAASMTSRDAIKRSQDPSTDETINTVALCVSLATNLVGTGAIGVKAWNQRKCMRRHEGMWGSPVSRVLLLLVETGGFWAMVQLVFSVLQQVNNGENAPVDLATAVMARIATYLAAILPTATVIIARSQRSVDHVFKFSHPVASYVSSRHGPEPSNGETTDYPLSSIRMSNMRFGEVNAPGWVLKQPPLVKERPSAPEPYIPTKSQW
;
A
#
# COMPACT_ATOMS: atom_id res chain seq x y z
N MET A 1 19.21 41.85 -14.10
CA MET A 1 20.43 41.02 -14.28
C MET A 1 21.50 41.57 -13.35
N HIS A 2 21.62 41.01 -12.15
CA HIS A 2 22.69 41.33 -11.21
C HIS A 2 23.79 40.27 -11.36
N PRO A 3 25.07 40.65 -11.53
CA PRO A 3 26.16 39.69 -11.55
C PRO A 3 26.37 39.15 -10.13
N LEU A 4 26.11 37.85 -9.95
CA LEU A 4 26.46 37.13 -8.73
C LEU A 4 27.98 37.04 -8.65
N ARG A 5 28.56 37.88 -7.79
CA ARG A 5 29.97 37.86 -7.42
C ARG A 5 30.20 36.62 -6.55
N ALA A 6 30.71 35.55 -7.16
CA ALA A 6 31.15 34.36 -6.45
C ALA A 6 32.37 34.73 -5.59
N THR A 7 32.14 35.11 -4.34
CA THR A 7 33.18 35.18 -3.32
C THR A 7 33.54 33.76 -2.93
N SER A 8 34.50 33.21 -3.65
CA SER A 8 35.32 32.06 -3.25
C SER A 8 36.14 32.48 -2.02
N THR A 9 35.51 32.55 -0.85
CA THR A 9 36.21 32.52 0.43
C THR A 9 36.64 31.07 0.63
N GLY A 10 37.78 30.72 0.02
CA GLY A 10 38.46 29.46 0.29
C GLY A 10 38.72 29.40 1.79
N SER A 11 37.93 28.58 2.48
CA SER A 11 38.13 28.33 3.91
C SER A 11 39.54 27.74 4.07
N PRO A 12 40.45 28.38 4.83
CA PRO A 12 41.82 27.90 5.03
C PRO A 12 41.90 26.54 5.74
N ALA A 13 40.76 25.97 6.16
CA ALA A 13 40.66 24.60 6.65
C ALA A 13 40.87 23.53 5.56
N ALA A 14 40.60 23.82 4.29
CA ALA A 14 40.76 22.84 3.20
C ALA A 14 42.22 22.60 2.76
N ALA A 15 43.16 23.42 3.24
CA ALA A 15 44.59 23.32 2.88
C ALA A 15 45.42 22.51 3.88
N ARG A 16 44.86 22.08 5.02
CA ARG A 16 45.42 20.96 5.78
C ARG A 16 45.05 19.69 5.02
N MET A 17 45.90 19.30 4.07
CA MET A 17 45.83 18.01 3.41
C MET A 17 45.65 16.93 4.47
N SER A 18 44.44 16.39 4.56
CA SER A 18 44.21 15.13 5.26
C SER A 18 45.18 14.11 4.67
N SER A 19 45.81 13.34 5.54
CA SER A 19 46.78 12.34 5.09
C SER A 19 46.08 11.40 4.07
N PRO A 20 46.81 10.83 3.09
CA PRO A 20 46.23 9.85 2.18
C PRO A 20 45.48 8.73 2.92
N GLU A 21 45.92 8.39 4.13
CA GLU A 21 45.28 7.42 5.02
C GLU A 21 43.92 7.90 5.54
N GLU A 22 43.81 9.14 6.02
CA GLU A 22 42.54 9.74 6.46
C GLU A 22 41.51 9.79 5.34
N LEU A 23 41.98 10.12 4.12
CA LEU A 23 41.14 10.07 2.93
C LEU A 23 40.62 8.65 2.72
N VAL A 24 41.49 7.65 2.60
CA VAL A 24 41.07 6.24 2.40
C VAL A 24 40.10 5.77 3.49
N LEU A 25 40.33 6.13 4.76
CA LEU A 25 39.42 5.80 5.86
C LEU A 25 38.04 6.44 5.69
N SER A 26 37.98 7.73 5.39
CA SER A 26 36.71 8.43 5.14
C SER A 26 35.92 7.83 3.95
N TYR A 27 36.61 7.35 2.92
CA TYR A 27 35.96 6.68 1.79
C TYR A 27 35.46 5.30 2.17
N GLY A 28 36.25 4.52 2.91
CA GLY A 28 35.85 3.22 3.42
C GLY A 28 34.58 3.35 4.27
N GLU A 29 34.51 4.37 5.12
CA GLU A 29 33.33 4.69 5.92
C GLU A 29 32.13 5.08 5.05
N SER A 30 32.31 5.96 4.05
CA SER A 30 31.21 6.32 3.13
C SER A 30 30.69 5.11 2.36
N LEU A 31 31.57 4.26 1.84
CA LEU A 31 31.19 3.04 1.13
C LEU A 31 30.43 2.08 2.05
N TYR A 32 30.89 1.92 3.29
CA TYR A 32 30.20 1.09 4.28
C TYR A 32 28.79 1.63 4.60
N ARG A 33 28.68 2.94 4.85
CA ARG A 33 27.41 3.60 5.17
C ARG A 33 26.41 3.53 4.02
N ASP A 34 26.86 3.54 2.77
CA ASP A 34 26.00 3.35 1.62
C ASP A 34 25.67 1.86 1.41
N PHE A 35 26.66 0.97 1.47
CA PHE A 35 26.49 -0.43 1.12
C PHE A 35 25.57 -1.19 2.08
N VAL A 36 25.69 -0.98 3.40
CA VAL A 36 24.91 -1.72 4.40
C VAL A 36 23.40 -1.52 4.26
N PRO A 37 22.86 -0.28 4.21
CA PRO A 37 21.44 -0.04 3.97
C PRO A 37 20.92 -0.67 2.68
N HIS A 38 21.67 -0.57 1.58
CA HIS A 38 21.27 -1.15 0.29
C HIS A 38 21.11 -2.67 0.38
N ASN A 39 22.06 -3.37 1.01
CA ASN A 39 21.97 -4.82 1.19
C ASN A 39 20.75 -5.23 2.01
N ILE A 40 20.45 -4.51 3.10
CA ILE A 40 19.23 -4.73 3.88
C ILE A 40 18.00 -4.50 3.00
N GLY A 41 17.99 -3.42 2.22
CA GLY A 41 16.95 -3.14 1.23
C GLY A 41 16.73 -4.31 0.26
N TYR A 42 17.80 -4.92 -0.26
CA TYR A 42 17.72 -6.05 -1.19
C TYR A 42 17.05 -7.28 -0.58
N VAL A 43 17.29 -7.54 0.72
CA VAL A 43 16.58 -8.61 1.44
C VAL A 43 15.08 -8.32 1.48
N PHE A 44 14.68 -7.09 1.82
CA PHE A 44 13.26 -6.70 1.84
C PHE A 44 12.63 -6.71 0.45
N TYR A 45 13.38 -6.35 -0.60
CA TYR A 45 12.92 -6.49 -1.99
C TYR A 45 12.65 -7.95 -2.35
N GLY A 46 13.52 -8.88 -1.94
CA GLY A 46 13.30 -10.32 -2.12
C GLY A 46 12.01 -10.80 -1.43
N ILE A 47 11.78 -10.37 -0.19
CA ILE A 47 10.52 -10.66 0.54
C ILE A 47 9.32 -10.09 -0.23
N TYR A 48 9.42 -8.86 -0.71
CA TYR A 48 8.38 -8.22 -1.50
C TYR A 48 8.04 -9.00 -2.77
N LEU A 49 9.04 -9.47 -3.52
CA LEU A 49 8.82 -10.27 -4.73
C LEU A 49 8.03 -11.55 -4.44
N VAL A 50 8.32 -12.23 -3.32
CA VAL A 50 7.57 -13.42 -2.90
C VAL A 50 6.11 -13.07 -2.60
N VAL A 51 5.86 -12.01 -1.82
CA VAL A 51 4.50 -11.55 -1.50
C VAL A 51 3.75 -11.13 -2.76
N PHE A 52 4.40 -10.41 -3.67
CA PHE A 52 3.83 -10.00 -4.95
C PHE A 52 3.53 -11.21 -5.85
N ALA A 53 4.40 -12.21 -5.91
CA ALA A 53 4.17 -13.43 -6.67
C ALA A 53 2.93 -14.19 -6.16
N ILE A 54 2.76 -14.33 -4.85
CA ILE A 54 1.55 -14.92 -4.24
C ILE A 54 0.31 -14.11 -4.64
N TYR A 55 0.38 -12.79 -4.55
CA TYR A 55 -0.72 -11.92 -4.97
C TYR A 55 -1.07 -12.08 -6.46
N PHE A 56 -0.05 -12.14 -7.31
CA PHE A 56 -0.23 -12.25 -8.76
C PHE A 56 -0.84 -13.59 -9.15
N LEU A 57 -0.33 -14.70 -8.61
CA LEU A 57 -0.84 -16.04 -8.85
C LEU A 57 -2.30 -16.19 -8.37
N THR A 58 -2.60 -15.71 -7.15
CA THR A 58 -3.98 -15.74 -6.62
C THR A 58 -4.95 -14.89 -7.45
N THR A 59 -4.46 -13.81 -8.07
CA THR A 59 -5.25 -12.94 -8.96
C THR A 59 -5.52 -13.60 -10.32
N ILE A 60 -4.54 -14.30 -10.89
CA ILE A 60 -4.72 -15.03 -12.16
C ILE A 60 -5.73 -16.16 -12.01
N GLN A 61 -5.64 -16.91 -10.91
CA GLN A 61 -6.56 -18.03 -10.63
C GLN A 61 -8.00 -17.58 -10.42
N ASN A 62 -8.22 -16.33 -10.01
CA ASN A 62 -9.55 -15.78 -9.70
C ASN A 62 -9.77 -14.51 -10.52
N PRO A 63 -10.15 -14.64 -11.81
CA PRO A 63 -10.27 -13.51 -12.72
C PRO A 63 -11.26 -12.47 -12.16
N MET A 64 -10.84 -11.22 -12.21
CA MET A 64 -11.53 -10.12 -11.55
C MET A 64 -12.66 -9.56 -12.41
N SER A 65 -13.90 -9.66 -11.95
CA SER A 65 -15.05 -9.08 -12.65
C SER A 65 -15.28 -7.59 -12.36
N SER A 66 -14.79 -7.06 -11.23
CA SER A 66 -15.07 -5.69 -10.80
C SER A 66 -13.98 -4.68 -11.18
N LEU A 67 -14.40 -3.45 -11.53
CA LEU A 67 -13.49 -2.34 -11.81
C LEU A 67 -12.51 -2.07 -10.67
N GLY A 68 -13.00 -2.06 -9.42
CA GLY A 68 -12.14 -1.84 -8.25
C GLY A 68 -11.03 -2.88 -8.11
N SER A 69 -11.30 -4.13 -8.45
CA SER A 69 -10.27 -5.18 -8.44
C SER A 69 -9.23 -4.96 -9.54
N ARG A 70 -9.66 -4.55 -10.74
CA ARG A 70 -8.74 -4.20 -11.85
C ARG A 70 -7.84 -3.01 -11.51
N LEU A 71 -8.40 -1.97 -10.89
CA LEU A 71 -7.63 -0.81 -10.41
C LEU A 71 -6.60 -1.23 -9.34
N LEU A 72 -6.99 -2.13 -8.44
CA LEU A 72 -6.09 -2.64 -7.41
C LEU A 72 -4.93 -3.46 -8.00
N LEU A 73 -5.19 -4.30 -9.01
CA LEU A 73 -4.12 -5.01 -9.73
C LEU A 73 -3.18 -4.03 -10.43
N SER A 74 -3.73 -3.01 -11.09
CA SER A 74 -2.91 -1.97 -11.72
C SER A 74 -2.00 -1.27 -10.70
N ALA A 75 -2.53 -0.92 -9.52
CA ALA A 75 -1.74 -0.32 -8.45
C ALA A 75 -0.62 -1.26 -7.95
N MET A 76 -0.90 -2.56 -7.78
CA MET A 76 0.11 -3.53 -7.35
C MET A 76 1.18 -3.78 -8.41
N LEU A 77 0.80 -3.81 -9.69
CA LEU A 77 1.78 -3.89 -10.79
C LEU A 77 2.66 -2.66 -10.83
N LEU A 78 2.09 -1.47 -10.64
CA LEU A 78 2.84 -0.23 -10.60
C LEU A 78 3.80 -0.18 -9.41
N LEU A 79 3.38 -0.63 -8.22
CA LEU A 79 4.25 -0.81 -7.06
C LEU A 79 5.41 -1.77 -7.35
N CYS A 80 5.14 -2.85 -8.07
CA CYS A 80 6.16 -3.85 -8.39
C CYS A 80 7.20 -3.32 -9.39
N LEU A 81 6.72 -2.67 -10.46
CA LEU A 81 7.59 -2.03 -11.45
C LEU A 81 8.42 -0.92 -10.82
N SER A 82 7.80 -0.08 -9.98
CA SER A 82 8.47 0.98 -9.25
C SER A 82 9.53 0.43 -8.30
N SER A 83 9.19 -0.52 -7.43
CA SER A 83 10.14 -1.16 -6.51
C SER A 83 11.30 -1.86 -7.23
N THR A 84 11.04 -2.45 -8.39
CA THR A 84 12.07 -3.06 -9.24
C THR A 84 12.98 -2.02 -9.88
N ALA A 85 12.42 -0.93 -10.40
CA ALA A 85 13.20 0.19 -10.94
C ALA A 85 14.12 0.80 -9.86
N GLN A 86 13.60 0.95 -8.64
CA GLN A 86 14.39 1.41 -7.50
C GLN A 86 15.54 0.45 -7.17
N TYR A 87 15.26 -0.86 -7.06
CA TYR A 87 16.28 -1.86 -6.81
C TYR A 87 17.40 -1.82 -7.86
N VAL A 88 17.05 -1.73 -9.14
CA VAL A 88 18.03 -1.64 -10.23
C VAL A 88 18.83 -0.35 -10.13
N ALA A 89 18.18 0.79 -9.88
CA ALA A 89 18.87 2.08 -9.71
C ALA A 89 19.85 2.07 -8.53
N ASP A 90 19.42 1.51 -7.38
CA ASP A 90 20.24 1.34 -6.18
C ASP A 90 21.47 0.47 -6.44
N MET A 91 21.29 -0.64 -7.16
CA MET A 91 22.38 -1.55 -7.51
C MET A 91 23.36 -0.90 -8.49
N MET A 92 22.85 -0.23 -9.53
CA MET A 92 23.69 0.49 -10.49
C MET A 92 24.47 1.64 -9.82
N LEU A 93 23.84 2.41 -8.94
CA LEU A 93 24.53 3.48 -8.20
C LEU A 93 25.65 2.92 -7.34
N SER A 94 25.41 1.81 -6.63
CA SER A 94 26.40 1.16 -5.79
C SER A 94 27.60 0.65 -6.60
N LEU A 95 27.34 0.01 -7.74
CA LEU A 95 28.40 -0.50 -8.63
C LEU A 95 29.20 0.62 -9.28
N GLU A 96 28.54 1.65 -9.82
CA GLU A 96 29.20 2.81 -10.45
C GLU A 96 29.99 3.62 -9.42
N GLN A 97 29.51 3.73 -8.19
CA GLN A 97 30.23 4.38 -7.10
C GLN A 97 31.52 3.61 -6.80
N MET A 98 31.46 2.29 -6.61
CA MET A 98 32.65 1.45 -6.42
C MET A 98 33.62 1.54 -7.60
N GLN A 99 33.10 1.46 -8.83
CA GLN A 99 33.91 1.57 -10.05
C GLN A 99 34.59 2.93 -10.14
N ALA A 100 33.88 4.02 -9.88
CA ALA A 100 34.44 5.36 -9.96
C ALA A 100 35.58 5.56 -8.95
N TYR A 101 35.47 4.96 -7.76
CA TYR A 101 36.55 5.01 -6.78
C TYR A 101 37.75 4.17 -7.19
N LEU A 102 37.56 3.00 -7.80
CA LEU A 102 38.67 2.11 -8.16
C LEU A 102 39.36 2.49 -9.47
N THR A 103 38.62 3.06 -10.44
CA THR A 103 39.11 3.22 -11.82
C THR A 103 39.57 4.64 -12.17
N LEU A 104 39.06 5.69 -11.51
CA LEU A 104 39.47 7.07 -11.81
C LEU A 104 40.81 7.44 -11.13
N THR A 105 41.86 6.65 -11.34
CA THR A 105 43.19 6.90 -10.76
C THR A 105 43.77 8.26 -11.15
N SER A 106 43.35 8.82 -12.29
CA SER A 106 43.76 10.13 -12.79
C SER A 106 43.15 11.33 -12.06
N VAL A 107 42.05 11.16 -11.32
CA VAL A 107 41.38 12.24 -10.58
C VAL A 107 41.76 12.15 -9.10
N PRO A 108 42.12 13.29 -8.44
CA PRO A 108 42.36 13.32 -7.00
C PRO A 108 41.17 12.73 -6.24
N LEU A 109 41.44 11.95 -5.20
CA LEU A 109 40.41 11.19 -4.49
C LEU A 109 39.29 12.13 -3.97
N ALA A 110 39.67 13.31 -3.47
CA ALA A 110 38.77 14.38 -3.03
C ALA A 110 37.72 14.79 -4.08
N ASP A 111 38.09 14.80 -5.35
CA ASP A 111 37.23 15.28 -6.44
C ASP A 111 36.40 14.16 -7.09
N ARG A 112 36.76 12.88 -6.90
CA ARG A 112 36.09 11.73 -7.55
C ARG A 112 34.60 11.68 -7.27
N ARG A 113 34.19 11.96 -6.03
CA ARG A 113 32.77 11.96 -5.64
C ARG A 113 31.98 13.02 -6.39
N THR A 114 32.54 14.23 -6.51
CA THR A 114 31.91 15.35 -7.20
C THR A 114 31.80 15.08 -8.70
N VAL A 115 32.85 14.52 -9.31
CA VAL A 115 32.84 14.08 -10.72
C VAL A 115 31.80 12.98 -10.93
N TRP A 116 31.74 11.99 -10.04
CA TRP A 116 30.77 10.90 -10.12
C TRP A 116 29.32 11.40 -10.05
N LEU A 117 28.99 12.22 -9.05
CA LEU A 117 27.67 12.83 -8.90
C LEU A 117 27.26 13.61 -10.16
N ARG A 118 28.21 14.29 -10.79
CA ARG A 118 27.98 15.07 -12.02
C ARG A 118 27.62 14.18 -13.20
N THR A 119 28.29 13.04 -13.34
CA THR A 119 28.09 12.12 -14.47
C THR A 119 26.81 11.29 -14.30
N HIS A 120 26.39 11.03 -13.05
CA HIS A 120 25.30 10.10 -12.73
C HIS A 120 24.03 10.76 -12.19
N ALA A 121 23.84 12.07 -12.41
CA ALA A 121 22.64 12.79 -11.96
C ALA A 121 21.33 12.14 -12.43
N GLY A 122 21.29 11.59 -13.65
CA GLY A 122 20.11 10.88 -14.16
C GLY A 122 19.80 9.58 -13.42
N LEU A 123 20.82 8.85 -12.96
CA LEU A 123 20.63 7.63 -12.19
C LEU A 123 20.14 7.93 -10.76
N TYR A 124 20.60 9.04 -10.18
CA TYR A 124 20.09 9.54 -8.90
C TYR A 124 18.60 9.91 -8.98
N MET A 125 18.17 10.51 -10.10
CA MET A 125 16.72 10.72 -10.34
C MET A 125 15.97 9.41 -10.46
N ALA A 126 16.51 8.45 -11.20
CA ALA A 126 15.91 7.14 -11.39
C ALA A 126 15.75 6.37 -10.07
N GLN A 127 16.56 6.66 -9.05
CA GLN A 127 16.41 6.13 -7.69
C GLN A 127 15.27 6.82 -6.91
N ARG A 128 15.16 8.16 -7.01
CA ARG A 128 14.27 8.96 -6.16
C ARG A 128 12.80 8.88 -6.58
N TRP A 129 12.50 8.89 -7.87
CA TRP A 129 11.12 8.87 -8.38
C TRP A 129 10.35 7.60 -8.01
N PRO A 130 10.90 6.39 -8.17
CA PRO A 130 10.24 5.16 -7.73
C PRO A 130 9.91 5.13 -6.23
N THR A 131 10.80 5.68 -5.41
CA THR A 131 10.55 5.80 -3.95
C THR A 131 9.29 6.62 -3.70
N ALA A 132 9.18 7.80 -4.33
CA ALA A 132 8.00 8.66 -4.20
C ALA A 132 6.72 7.97 -4.69
N PHE A 133 6.78 7.26 -5.83
CA PHE A 133 5.63 6.50 -6.31
C PHE A 133 5.20 5.39 -5.33
N ASN A 134 6.14 4.69 -4.71
CA ASN A 134 5.83 3.64 -3.73
C ASN A 134 5.06 4.19 -2.52
N PHE A 135 5.50 5.32 -1.95
CA PHE A 135 4.79 5.97 -0.85
C PHE A 135 3.40 6.47 -1.26
N VAL A 136 3.31 7.20 -2.38
CA VAL A 136 2.03 7.73 -2.88
C VAL A 136 1.02 6.62 -3.16
N ILE A 137 1.43 5.54 -3.84
CA ILE A 137 0.51 4.44 -4.16
C ILE A 137 0.09 3.70 -2.88
N SER A 138 1.01 3.50 -1.94
CA SER A 138 0.68 2.91 -0.63
C SER A 138 -0.41 3.71 0.09
N ASP A 139 -0.28 5.03 0.11
CA ASP A 139 -1.21 5.93 0.80
C ASP A 139 -2.57 6.02 0.09
N LEU A 140 -2.56 6.04 -1.25
CA LEU A 140 -3.77 5.94 -2.05
C LEU A 140 -4.54 4.64 -1.78
N ILE A 141 -3.85 3.52 -1.53
CA ILE A 141 -4.51 2.26 -1.14
C ILE A 141 -5.17 2.42 0.24
N VAL A 142 -4.56 3.14 1.18
CA VAL A 142 -5.17 3.44 2.49
C VAL A 142 -6.44 4.28 2.33
N ILE A 143 -6.38 5.35 1.54
CA ILE A 143 -7.52 6.23 1.23
C ILE A 143 -8.65 5.47 0.56
N TRP A 144 -8.30 4.61 -0.40
CA TRP A 144 -9.25 3.73 -1.08
C TRP A 144 -9.94 2.79 -0.08
N ARG A 145 -9.18 2.14 0.80
CA ARG A 145 -9.73 1.24 1.85
C ARG A 145 -10.71 1.98 2.77
N ALA A 146 -10.33 3.15 3.27
CA ALA A 146 -11.20 3.97 4.10
C ALA A 146 -12.48 4.40 3.35
N SER A 147 -12.35 4.77 2.07
CA SER A 147 -13.47 5.18 1.22
C SER A 147 -14.47 4.05 0.96
N VAL A 148 -13.99 2.81 0.79
CA VAL A 148 -14.85 1.62 0.61
C VAL A 148 -15.64 1.31 1.90
N ILE A 149 -15.04 1.54 3.07
CA ILE A 149 -15.67 1.26 4.36
C ILE A 149 -16.71 2.34 4.74
N TYR A 150 -16.54 3.57 4.26
CA TYR A 150 -17.41 4.71 4.55
C TYR A 150 -18.11 5.28 3.30
N PRO A 151 -18.97 4.51 2.61
CA PRO A 151 -19.59 4.98 1.36
C PRO A 151 -20.51 6.19 1.57
N LEU A 152 -21.19 6.27 2.72
CA LEU A 152 -22.22 7.28 3.03
C LEU A 152 -21.68 8.52 3.75
N CYS A 153 -20.51 8.45 4.39
CA CYS A 153 -19.95 9.56 5.16
C CYS A 153 -19.11 10.48 4.25
N ARG A 154 -19.78 11.43 3.60
CA ARG A 154 -19.14 12.39 2.67
C ARG A 154 -17.95 13.12 3.30
N TRP A 155 -18.05 13.52 4.56
CA TRP A 155 -16.99 14.25 5.28
C TRP A 155 -15.68 13.46 5.39
N ILE A 156 -15.75 12.18 5.77
CA ILE A 156 -14.56 11.32 5.87
C ILE A 156 -13.93 11.15 4.49
N ARG A 157 -14.73 10.94 3.46
CA ARG A 157 -14.22 10.81 2.08
C ARG A 157 -13.54 12.09 1.61
N VAL A 158 -14.18 13.25 1.76
CA VAL A 158 -13.59 14.53 1.35
C VAL A 158 -12.27 14.78 2.08
N SER A 159 -12.23 14.53 3.40
CA SER A 159 -11.01 14.68 4.20
C SER A 159 -9.88 13.74 3.76
N MET A 160 -10.18 12.47 3.47
CA MET A 160 -9.17 11.51 2.99
C MET A 160 -8.62 11.88 1.62
N TRP A 161 -9.49 12.29 0.69
CA TRP A 161 -9.06 12.69 -0.64
C TRP A 161 -8.31 14.02 -0.64
N SER A 162 -8.65 14.96 0.25
CA SER A 162 -7.86 16.19 0.42
C SER A 162 -6.46 15.88 0.97
N LEU A 163 -6.35 14.97 1.95
CA LEU A 163 -5.06 14.52 2.47
C LEU A 163 -4.24 13.80 1.40
N GLY A 164 -4.87 12.91 0.62
CA GLY A 164 -4.20 12.22 -0.48
C GLY A 164 -3.70 13.14 -1.58
N LEU A 165 -4.47 14.18 -1.91
CA LEU A 165 -4.02 15.17 -2.88
C LEU A 165 -2.83 15.99 -2.35
N ALA A 166 -2.85 16.35 -1.07
CA ALA A 166 -1.72 17.00 -0.42
C ALA A 166 -0.49 16.08 -0.41
N ASP A 167 -0.66 14.79 -0.08
CA ASP A 167 0.41 13.79 -0.08
C ASP A 167 1.06 13.66 -1.47
N ILE A 168 0.26 13.47 -2.52
CA ILE A 168 0.74 13.45 -3.92
C ILE A 168 1.53 14.73 -4.23
N ALA A 169 0.97 15.90 -3.91
CA ALA A 169 1.58 17.17 -4.23
C ALA A 169 2.95 17.34 -3.54
N VAL A 170 3.05 16.98 -2.26
CA VAL A 170 4.29 17.10 -1.49
C VAL A 170 5.34 16.10 -1.98
N TRP A 171 4.99 14.85 -2.26
CA TRP A 171 5.92 13.86 -2.82
C TRP A 171 6.43 14.24 -4.21
N LEU A 172 5.56 14.75 -5.08
CA LEU A 172 5.97 15.26 -6.39
C LEU A 172 6.88 16.47 -6.27
N CYS A 173 6.60 17.38 -5.32
CA CYS A 173 7.45 18.53 -5.05
C CYS A 173 8.82 18.08 -4.54
N ALA A 174 8.87 17.17 -3.57
CA ALA A 174 10.11 16.59 -3.03
C ALA A 174 10.95 15.95 -4.12
N ALA A 175 10.37 15.05 -4.93
CA ALA A 175 11.08 14.39 -6.03
C ALA A 175 11.58 15.39 -7.09
N SER A 176 10.80 16.43 -7.36
CA SER A 176 11.16 17.48 -8.33
C SER A 176 12.29 18.38 -7.82
N MET A 177 12.29 18.73 -6.54
CA MET A 177 13.35 19.53 -5.92
C MET A 177 14.67 18.77 -5.90
N THR A 178 14.65 17.52 -5.46
CA THR A 178 15.84 16.67 -5.49
C THR A 178 16.36 16.46 -6.92
N SER A 179 15.45 16.33 -7.90
CA SER A 179 15.85 16.26 -9.32
C SER A 179 16.49 17.57 -9.80
N ARG A 180 15.93 18.72 -9.41
CA ARG A 180 16.47 20.03 -9.75
C ARG A 180 17.86 20.22 -9.15
N ASP A 181 18.07 19.81 -7.90
CA ASP A 181 19.35 19.98 -7.21
C ASP A 181 20.42 19.05 -7.79
N ALA A 182 20.04 17.83 -8.18
CA ALA A 182 20.90 16.93 -8.96
C ALA A 182 21.34 17.56 -10.31
N ILE A 183 20.46 18.30 -11.00
CA ILE A 183 20.81 18.99 -12.27
C ILE A 183 21.67 20.22 -12.01
N LYS A 184 21.25 21.07 -11.06
CA LYS A 184 21.86 22.39 -10.81
C LYS A 184 23.21 22.29 -10.12
N ARG A 185 23.56 21.10 -9.60
CA ARG A 185 24.82 20.85 -8.88
C ARG A 185 24.98 21.72 -7.64
N SER A 186 23.87 22.30 -7.16
CA SER A 186 23.80 22.94 -5.85
C SER A 186 23.54 21.83 -4.85
N GLN A 187 24.60 21.37 -4.19
CA GLN A 187 24.47 20.56 -2.99
C GLN A 187 24.03 21.49 -1.85
N ASP A 188 22.79 21.94 -1.87
CA ASP A 188 22.17 22.51 -0.68
C ASP A 188 21.32 21.40 -0.01
N PRO A 189 21.94 20.53 0.82
CA PRO A 189 21.26 19.40 1.43
C PRO A 189 20.07 19.82 2.31
N SER A 190 20.08 21.07 2.81
CA SER A 190 19.11 21.55 3.81
C SER A 190 17.67 21.65 3.29
N THR A 191 17.50 22.01 2.01
CA THR A 191 16.16 22.23 1.44
C THR A 191 15.49 20.91 1.10
N ASP A 192 16.26 19.93 0.60
CA ASP A 192 15.78 18.59 0.27
C ASP A 192 15.31 17.83 1.53
N GLU A 193 16.00 17.97 2.65
CA GLU A 193 15.64 17.30 3.91
C GLU A 193 14.32 17.81 4.49
N THR A 194 14.09 19.13 4.42
CA THR A 194 12.87 19.75 4.95
C THR A 194 11.65 19.25 4.19
N ILE A 195 11.68 19.23 2.86
CA ILE A 195 10.52 18.81 2.07
C ILE A 195 10.25 17.30 2.16
N ASN A 196 11.31 16.49 2.25
CA ASN A 196 11.17 15.05 2.49
C ASN A 196 10.54 14.78 3.86
N THR A 197 10.92 15.53 4.90
CA THR A 197 10.28 15.46 6.22
C THR A 197 8.79 15.78 6.14
N VAL A 198 8.43 16.86 5.45
CA VAL A 198 7.02 17.23 5.26
C VAL A 198 6.26 16.13 4.52
N ALA A 199 6.86 15.52 3.48
CA ALA A 199 6.26 14.40 2.75
C ALA A 199 5.97 13.22 3.67
N LEU A 200 6.94 12.83 4.52
CA LEU A 200 6.79 11.76 5.49
C LEU A 200 5.72 12.07 6.54
N CYS A 201 5.66 13.31 7.03
CA CYS A 201 4.65 13.73 8.00
C CYS A 201 3.23 13.72 7.41
N VAL A 202 3.05 14.17 6.16
CA VAL A 202 1.75 14.14 5.47
C VAL A 202 1.33 12.70 5.17
N SER A 203 2.27 11.86 4.76
CA SER A 203 2.05 10.42 4.56
C SER A 203 1.65 9.72 5.87
N LEU A 204 2.36 10.02 6.98
CA LEU A 204 2.04 9.52 8.32
C LEU A 204 0.64 9.97 8.76
N ALA A 205 0.29 11.25 8.56
CA ALA A 205 -1.03 11.76 8.88
C ALA A 205 -2.11 11.04 8.07
N THR A 206 -1.90 10.84 6.77
CA THR A 206 -2.83 10.10 5.89
C THR A 206 -3.05 8.66 6.41
N ASN A 207 -1.98 7.98 6.80
CA ASN A 207 -2.05 6.62 7.33
C ASN A 207 -2.72 6.55 8.71
N LEU A 208 -2.41 7.48 9.62
CA LEU A 208 -3.02 7.54 10.95
C LEU A 208 -4.52 7.84 10.88
N VAL A 209 -4.92 8.84 10.09
CA VAL A 209 -6.33 9.21 9.93
C VAL A 209 -7.07 8.06 9.24
N GLY A 210 -6.51 7.50 8.16
CA GLY A 210 -7.06 6.35 7.43
C GLY A 210 -7.28 5.13 8.33
N THR A 211 -6.23 4.71 9.03
CA THR A 211 -6.26 3.57 9.95
C THR A 211 -7.19 3.83 11.13
N GLY A 212 -7.17 5.04 11.69
CA GLY A 212 -8.07 5.45 12.78
C GLY A 212 -9.54 5.38 12.38
N ALA A 213 -9.89 5.86 11.17
CA ALA A 213 -11.25 5.74 10.65
C ALA A 213 -11.68 4.26 10.54
N ILE A 214 -10.82 3.41 9.98
CA ILE A 214 -11.08 1.96 9.89
C ILE A 214 -11.24 1.35 11.30
N GLY A 215 -10.40 1.77 12.26
CA GLY A 215 -10.45 1.33 13.65
C GLY A 215 -11.75 1.68 14.36
N VAL A 216 -12.24 2.91 14.19
CA VAL A 216 -13.54 3.35 14.73
C VAL A 216 -14.68 2.50 14.15
N LYS A 217 -14.64 2.19 12.85
CA LYS A 217 -15.64 1.29 12.25
C LYS A 217 -15.57 -0.10 12.86
N ALA A 218 -14.37 -0.67 12.97
CA ALA A 218 -14.15 -2.00 13.53
C ALA A 218 -14.66 -2.08 14.98
N TRP A 219 -14.39 -1.04 15.78
CA TRP A 219 -14.86 -0.93 17.16
C TRP A 219 -16.39 -0.88 17.25
N ASN A 220 -17.04 -0.03 16.45
CA ASN A 220 -18.50 0.10 16.43
C ASN A 220 -19.17 -1.21 16.01
N GLN A 221 -18.61 -1.92 15.03
CA GLN A 221 -19.10 -3.23 14.61
C GLN A 221 -18.98 -4.24 15.76
N ARG A 222 -17.84 -4.29 16.46
CA ARG A 222 -17.67 -5.15 17.65
C ARG A 222 -18.67 -4.83 18.75
N LYS A 223 -18.92 -3.55 19.03
CA LYS A 223 -19.90 -3.12 20.05
C LYS A 223 -21.32 -3.56 19.69
N CYS A 224 -21.70 -3.46 18.41
CA CYS A 224 -23.00 -3.91 17.93
C CYS A 224 -23.14 -5.44 18.02
N MET A 225 -22.10 -6.19 17.64
CA MET A 225 -22.09 -7.65 17.71
C MET A 225 -22.09 -8.18 19.15
N ARG A 226 -21.45 -7.47 20.09
CA ARG A 226 -21.51 -7.83 21.52
C ARG A 226 -22.92 -7.76 22.11
N ARG A 227 -23.80 -6.91 21.57
CA ARG A 227 -25.21 -6.83 22.00
C ARG A 227 -26.06 -8.00 21.48
N HIS A 228 -25.58 -8.71 20.47
CA HIS A 228 -26.26 -9.87 19.89
C HIS A 228 -25.42 -11.10 20.21
N GLU A 229 -25.61 -11.61 21.43
CA GLU A 229 -24.95 -12.82 21.96
C GLU A 229 -25.10 -13.96 20.94
N GLY A 230 -24.01 -14.30 20.24
CA GLY A 230 -23.99 -15.40 19.26
C GLY A 230 -23.21 -15.16 17.98
N MET A 231 -22.91 -13.91 17.58
CA MET A 231 -22.19 -13.64 16.31
C MET A 231 -20.69 -13.37 16.47
N TRP A 232 -20.04 -13.84 17.53
CA TRP A 232 -18.62 -13.59 17.73
C TRP A 232 -17.81 -14.32 16.63
N GLY A 233 -17.05 -13.56 15.84
CA GLY A 233 -16.16 -14.12 14.82
C GLY A 233 -16.61 -13.94 13.37
N SER A 234 -17.47 -12.96 13.05
CA SER A 234 -17.75 -12.68 11.64
C SER A 234 -16.45 -12.43 10.85
N PRO A 235 -16.28 -13.04 9.67
CA PRO A 235 -15.10 -12.87 8.82
C PRO A 235 -14.77 -11.40 8.58
N VAL A 236 -15.79 -10.57 8.37
CA VAL A 236 -15.66 -9.12 8.21
C VAL A 236 -14.95 -8.46 9.40
N SER A 237 -15.27 -8.85 10.64
CA SER A 237 -14.61 -8.30 11.83
C SER A 237 -13.13 -8.67 11.90
N ARG A 238 -12.76 -9.86 11.41
CA ARG A 238 -11.37 -10.31 11.32
C ARG A 238 -10.60 -9.53 10.25
N VAL A 239 -11.17 -9.34 9.06
CA VAL A 239 -10.56 -8.47 8.02
C VAL A 239 -10.32 -7.07 8.55
N LEU A 240 -11.34 -6.46 9.17
CA LEU A 240 -11.24 -5.08 9.67
C LEU A 240 -10.19 -4.94 10.76
N LEU A 241 -10.10 -5.90 11.68
CA LEU A 241 -9.05 -5.90 12.70
C LEU A 241 -7.66 -5.96 12.05
N LEU A 242 -7.48 -6.88 11.11
CA LEU A 242 -6.20 -7.08 10.45
C LEU A 242 -5.78 -5.84 9.64
N LEU A 243 -6.73 -5.13 9.03
CA LEU A 243 -6.49 -3.84 8.39
C LEU A 243 -6.00 -2.78 9.37
N VAL A 244 -6.56 -2.75 10.59
CA VAL A 244 -6.13 -1.83 11.66
C VAL A 244 -4.74 -2.20 12.17
N GLU A 245 -4.47 -3.47 12.39
CA GLU A 245 -3.18 -3.95 12.89
C GLU A 245 -2.05 -3.68 11.87
N THR A 246 -2.27 -4.00 10.60
CA THR A 246 -1.29 -3.74 9.53
C THR A 246 -1.10 -2.24 9.26
N GLY A 247 -2.18 -1.44 9.30
CA GLY A 247 -2.09 0.02 9.18
C GLY A 247 -1.39 0.68 10.36
N GLY A 248 -1.65 0.18 11.59
CA GLY A 248 -0.97 0.65 12.80
C GLY A 248 0.52 0.32 12.79
N PHE A 249 0.88 -0.89 12.36
CA PHE A 249 2.29 -1.27 12.17
C PHE A 249 2.99 -0.35 11.17
N TRP A 250 2.35 -0.04 10.04
CA TRP A 250 2.92 0.89 9.06
C TRP A 250 3.12 2.30 9.63
N ALA A 251 2.11 2.83 10.34
CA ALA A 251 2.20 4.15 10.97
C ALA A 251 3.33 4.20 12.01
N MET A 252 3.58 3.12 12.75
CA MET A 252 4.73 3.05 13.68
C MET A 252 6.07 3.10 12.95
N VAL A 253 6.21 2.35 11.84
CA VAL A 253 7.43 2.39 11.02
C VAL A 253 7.68 3.79 10.48
N GLN A 254 6.66 4.45 9.95
CA GLN A 254 6.74 5.83 9.47
C GLN A 254 7.10 6.81 10.59
N LEU A 255 6.50 6.67 11.79
CA LEU A 255 6.81 7.50 12.94
C LEU A 255 8.29 7.37 13.36
N VAL A 256 8.79 6.13 13.49
CA VAL A 256 10.21 5.88 13.82
C VAL A 256 11.11 6.49 12.76
N PHE A 257 10.77 6.31 11.48
CA PHE A 257 11.56 6.89 10.40
C PHE A 257 11.58 8.41 10.43
N SER A 258 10.43 9.06 10.65
CA SER A 258 10.34 10.52 10.80
C SER A 258 11.15 11.04 11.99
N VAL A 259 11.13 10.33 13.13
CA VAL A 259 11.92 10.71 14.30
C VAL A 259 13.42 10.58 14.01
N LEU A 260 13.86 9.50 13.36
CA LEU A 260 15.25 9.32 12.98
C LEU A 260 15.74 10.43 12.04
N GLN A 261 14.92 10.83 11.06
CA GLN A 261 15.22 11.95 10.18
C GLN A 261 15.41 13.28 10.94
N GLN A 262 14.61 13.53 11.98
CA GLN A 262 14.72 14.76 12.78
C GLN A 262 15.93 14.78 13.73
N VAL A 263 16.37 13.60 14.20
CA VAL A 263 17.53 13.49 15.09
C VAL A 263 18.84 13.41 14.30
N ASN A 264 18.78 13.09 13.00
CA ASN A 264 19.95 13.01 12.14
C ASN A 264 20.47 14.41 11.79
N ASN A 265 21.32 14.97 12.65
CA ASN A 265 22.00 16.26 12.41
C ASN A 265 23.29 16.11 11.56
N GLY A 266 23.53 14.95 10.96
CA GLY A 266 24.76 14.66 10.20
C GLY A 266 26.03 14.40 11.03
N GLU A 267 26.04 14.78 12.31
CA GLU A 267 27.18 14.59 13.21
C GLU A 267 27.23 13.18 13.84
N ASN A 268 26.08 12.52 13.97
CA ASN A 268 25.94 11.25 14.67
C ASN A 268 25.98 10.06 13.70
N ALA A 269 27.18 9.51 13.47
CA ALA A 269 27.43 8.37 12.59
C ALA A 269 26.44 7.19 12.77
N PRO A 270 26.07 6.76 14.00
CA PRO A 270 25.13 5.65 14.16
C PRO A 270 23.69 6.01 13.78
N VAL A 271 23.27 7.25 14.02
CA VAL A 271 21.91 7.73 13.71
C VAL A 271 21.73 7.85 12.19
N ASP A 272 22.77 8.34 11.50
CA ASP A 272 22.79 8.43 10.04
C ASP A 272 22.63 7.05 9.40
N LEU A 273 23.42 6.07 9.86
CA LEU A 273 23.30 4.69 9.39
C LEU A 273 21.91 4.10 9.69
N ALA A 274 21.38 4.29 10.90
CA ALA A 274 20.05 3.81 11.26
C ALA A 274 18.95 4.46 10.38
N THR A 275 19.07 5.76 10.09
CA THR A 275 18.16 6.50 9.22
C THR A 275 18.19 5.96 7.80
N ALA A 276 19.39 5.72 7.26
CA ALA A 276 19.57 5.13 5.93
C ALA A 276 18.99 3.71 5.84
N VAL A 277 19.24 2.87 6.84
CA VAL A 277 18.65 1.52 6.93
C VAL A 277 17.13 1.59 6.98
N MET A 278 16.57 2.45 7.84
CA MET A 278 15.13 2.60 7.97
C MET A 278 14.47 3.15 6.71
N ALA A 279 15.13 4.03 5.96
CA ALA A 279 14.64 4.51 4.67
C ALA A 279 14.44 3.36 3.67
N ARG A 280 15.42 2.44 3.60
CA ARG A 280 15.38 1.26 2.71
C ARG A 280 14.28 0.29 3.14
N ILE A 281 14.20 0.00 4.43
CA ILE A 281 13.14 -0.86 5.00
C ILE A 281 11.76 -0.26 4.72
N ALA A 282 11.57 1.03 5.01
CA ALA A 282 10.30 1.71 4.84
C ALA A 282 9.83 1.68 3.38
N THR A 283 10.74 1.88 2.42
CA THR A 283 10.36 1.90 1.01
C THR A 283 9.78 0.56 0.54
N TYR A 284 10.40 -0.55 0.93
CA TYR A 284 9.86 -1.87 0.56
C TYR A 284 8.65 -2.27 1.40
N LEU A 285 8.57 -1.85 2.67
CA LEU A 285 7.36 -2.04 3.49
C LEU A 285 6.15 -1.30 2.93
N ALA A 286 6.34 -0.12 2.32
CA ALA A 286 5.29 0.61 1.61
C ALA A 286 4.70 -0.21 0.46
N ALA A 287 5.47 -1.11 -0.16
CA ALA A 287 4.96 -2.03 -1.17
C ALA A 287 4.40 -3.33 -0.57
N ILE A 288 5.09 -3.92 0.42
CA ILE A 288 4.72 -5.21 1.05
C ILE A 288 3.37 -5.11 1.76
N LEU A 289 3.16 -4.10 2.59
CA LEU A 289 1.99 -4.04 3.49
C LEU A 289 0.67 -3.91 2.71
N PRO A 290 0.55 -3.02 1.71
CA PRO A 290 -0.64 -2.98 0.86
C PRO A 290 -0.88 -4.31 0.13
N THR A 291 0.15 -4.93 -0.47
CA THR A 291 0.00 -6.22 -1.16
C THR A 291 -0.47 -7.32 -0.22
N ALA A 292 0.13 -7.43 0.97
CA ALA A 292 -0.26 -8.40 2.00
C ALA A 292 -1.71 -8.18 2.45
N THR A 293 -2.12 -6.93 2.69
CA THR A 293 -3.51 -6.64 3.09
C THR A 293 -4.53 -7.06 2.03
N VAL A 294 -4.20 -6.95 0.75
CA VAL A 294 -5.07 -7.38 -0.34
C VAL A 294 -5.15 -8.90 -0.45
N ILE A 295 -4.02 -9.61 -0.30
CA ILE A 295 -4.00 -11.07 -0.26
C ILE A 295 -4.92 -11.56 0.86
N ILE A 296 -4.77 -10.99 2.06
CA ILE A 296 -5.55 -11.41 3.23
C ILE A 296 -7.03 -11.06 3.07
N ALA A 297 -7.35 -9.89 2.53
CA ALA A 297 -8.74 -9.53 2.24
C ALA A 297 -9.39 -10.47 1.22
N ARG A 298 -8.62 -11.02 0.28
CA ARG A 298 -9.10 -12.00 -0.71
C ARG A 298 -9.23 -13.40 -0.14
N SER A 299 -8.27 -13.86 0.65
CA SER A 299 -8.30 -15.21 1.22
C SER A 299 -9.53 -15.41 2.12
N GLN A 300 -9.94 -14.39 2.87
CA GLN A 300 -11.13 -14.47 3.72
C GLN A 300 -12.43 -14.59 2.92
N ARG A 301 -12.54 -13.95 1.74
CA ARG A 301 -13.72 -14.11 0.88
C ARG A 301 -13.87 -15.54 0.36
N SER A 302 -12.75 -16.19 0.03
CA SER A 302 -12.77 -17.58 -0.44
C SER A 302 -13.29 -18.52 0.65
N VAL A 303 -12.87 -18.33 1.89
CA VAL A 303 -13.28 -19.15 3.04
C VAL A 303 -14.78 -18.99 3.34
N ASP A 304 -15.32 -17.78 3.22
CA ASP A 304 -16.75 -17.50 3.47
C ASP A 304 -17.69 -18.25 2.51
N HIS A 305 -17.25 -18.45 1.26
CA HIS A 305 -18.03 -19.24 0.30
C HIS A 305 -18.07 -20.72 0.71
N VAL A 306 -16.96 -21.29 1.20
CA VAL A 306 -16.89 -22.70 1.62
C VAL A 306 -17.82 -22.98 2.82
N PHE A 307 -17.84 -22.10 3.81
CA PHE A 307 -18.69 -22.30 5.00
C PHE A 307 -20.19 -22.15 4.70
N LYS A 308 -20.59 -21.29 3.75
CA LYS A 308 -22.01 -21.16 3.35
C LYS A 308 -22.57 -22.43 2.70
N PHE A 309 -21.74 -23.23 2.02
CA PHE A 309 -22.17 -24.50 1.43
C PHE A 309 -22.26 -25.66 2.43
N SER A 310 -21.70 -25.53 3.63
CA SER A 310 -21.67 -26.62 4.62
C SER A 310 -22.92 -26.69 5.53
N HIS A 311 -23.78 -25.68 5.51
CA HIS A 311 -25.00 -25.61 6.33
C HIS A 311 -26.38 -26.03 5.74
N PRO A 312 -26.55 -26.64 4.54
CA PRO A 312 -27.90 -26.99 4.07
C PRO A 312 -28.57 -28.21 4.72
N VAL A 313 -27.86 -29.11 5.42
CA VAL A 313 -28.39 -30.47 5.65
C VAL A 313 -28.97 -30.70 7.05
N ALA A 314 -28.60 -29.92 8.07
CA ALA A 314 -29.03 -30.18 9.44
C ALA A 314 -30.46 -29.71 9.76
N SER A 315 -31.02 -28.75 9.03
CA SER A 315 -32.36 -28.21 9.30
C SER A 315 -33.50 -28.96 8.63
N TYR A 316 -33.23 -29.91 7.72
CA TYR A 316 -34.27 -30.74 7.10
C TYR A 316 -34.60 -32.04 7.86
N VAL A 317 -33.77 -32.45 8.82
CA VAL A 317 -33.98 -33.72 9.55
C VAL A 317 -34.84 -33.54 10.81
N SER A 318 -35.04 -32.31 11.30
CA SER A 318 -35.81 -32.07 12.54
C SER A 318 -37.32 -31.86 12.34
N SER A 319 -37.84 -31.91 11.10
CA SER A 319 -39.28 -31.73 10.83
C SER A 319 -40.03 -33.04 10.51
N ARG A 320 -39.44 -34.22 10.79
CA ARG A 320 -40.09 -35.52 10.54
C ARG A 320 -40.61 -36.26 11.78
N HIS A 321 -40.75 -35.58 12.92
CA HIS A 321 -41.55 -36.10 14.04
C HIS A 321 -42.79 -35.22 14.19
N GLY A 322 -43.85 -35.63 13.51
CA GLY A 322 -45.19 -35.10 13.73
C GLY A 322 -45.70 -35.52 15.10
N PRO A 323 -46.27 -34.60 15.90
CA PRO A 323 -47.08 -34.97 17.04
C PRO A 323 -48.39 -35.60 16.55
N GLU A 324 -48.69 -36.77 17.10
CA GLU A 324 -49.96 -37.47 17.01
C GLU A 324 -51.11 -36.56 17.49
N PRO A 325 -52.27 -36.53 16.80
CA PRO A 325 -53.37 -35.65 17.17
C PRO A 325 -54.13 -36.19 18.39
N SER A 326 -54.01 -35.51 19.54
CA SER A 326 -54.94 -35.67 20.66
C SER A 326 -55.91 -34.50 20.70
N ASN A 327 -57.19 -34.82 20.54
CA ASN A 327 -58.33 -33.91 20.59
C ASN A 327 -58.44 -33.19 21.94
N GLY A 328 -58.76 -31.89 21.92
CA GLY A 328 -59.35 -31.23 23.10
C GLY A 328 -59.09 -29.73 23.21
N GLU A 329 -60.19 -28.97 23.17
CA GLU A 329 -60.42 -27.66 23.79
C GLU A 329 -59.81 -26.39 23.15
N THR A 330 -60.68 -25.80 22.32
CA THR A 330 -60.86 -24.36 22.10
C THR A 330 -60.79 -23.54 23.39
N THR A 331 -59.76 -22.70 23.51
CA THR A 331 -59.82 -21.47 24.31
C THR A 331 -59.34 -20.28 23.48
N ASP A 332 -60.27 -19.37 23.25
CA ASP A 332 -60.08 -18.07 22.60
C ASP A 332 -59.13 -17.19 23.43
N TYR A 333 -58.04 -16.72 22.81
CA TYR A 333 -57.28 -15.57 23.29
C TYR A 333 -57.26 -14.48 22.21
N PRO A 334 -57.59 -13.21 22.55
CA PRO A 334 -57.56 -12.12 21.59
C PRO A 334 -56.11 -11.65 21.40
N LEU A 335 -55.54 -11.98 20.25
CA LEU A 335 -54.27 -11.41 19.78
C LEU A 335 -54.50 -9.95 19.33
N SER A 336 -54.31 -9.03 20.27
CA SER A 336 -54.11 -7.62 19.98
C SER A 336 -52.87 -7.45 19.10
N SER A 337 -53.06 -6.70 18.02
CA SER A 337 -52.14 -6.42 16.94
C SER A 337 -50.87 -5.67 17.40
N ILE A 338 -49.78 -6.41 17.61
CA ILE A 338 -48.44 -5.84 17.59
C ILE A 338 -48.05 -5.64 16.12
N ARG A 339 -48.45 -4.47 15.61
CA ARG A 339 -48.05 -3.95 14.30
C ARG A 339 -46.57 -3.54 14.41
N MET A 340 -45.66 -4.49 14.14
CA MET A 340 -44.25 -4.15 13.93
C MET A 340 -44.16 -3.27 12.68
N SER A 341 -43.99 -1.97 12.92
CA SER A 341 -43.62 -0.99 11.93
C SER A 341 -42.25 -1.38 11.36
N ASN A 342 -42.26 -1.87 10.13
CA ASN A 342 -41.09 -1.98 9.29
C ASN A 342 -40.36 -0.63 9.26
N MET A 343 -39.25 -0.51 10.01
CA MET A 343 -38.26 0.53 9.79
C MET A 343 -37.65 0.29 8.40
N ARG A 344 -38.26 0.92 7.40
CA ARG A 344 -37.64 1.17 6.10
C ARG A 344 -36.38 1.97 6.36
N PHE A 345 -35.22 1.33 6.19
CA PHE A 345 -34.01 2.05 5.85
C PHE A 345 -34.32 2.88 4.62
N GLY A 346 -34.17 4.20 4.74
CA GLY A 346 -34.48 5.14 3.68
C GLY A 346 -33.75 4.76 2.40
N GLU A 347 -34.53 4.32 1.41
CA GLU A 347 -34.17 4.45 0.00
C GLU A 347 -33.94 5.93 -0.26
N VAL A 348 -32.67 6.32 -0.26
CA VAL A 348 -32.25 7.57 -0.85
C VAL A 348 -32.51 7.43 -2.34
N ASN A 349 -33.57 8.10 -2.81
CA ASN A 349 -33.80 8.40 -4.21
C ASN A 349 -32.52 9.02 -4.81
N ALA A 350 -31.69 8.18 -5.42
CA ALA A 350 -30.68 8.62 -6.35
C ALA A 350 -31.42 8.97 -7.65
N PRO A 351 -31.39 10.24 -8.10
CA PRO A 351 -31.98 10.57 -9.39
C PRO A 351 -31.16 9.91 -10.50
N GLY A 352 -31.80 9.04 -11.28
CA GLY A 352 -31.49 8.90 -12.71
C GLY A 352 -30.43 7.89 -13.15
N TRP A 353 -30.19 6.78 -12.43
CA TRP A 353 -29.53 5.61 -13.04
C TRP A 353 -30.52 4.46 -13.16
N VAL A 354 -31.33 4.50 -14.21
CA VAL A 354 -32.10 3.34 -14.69
C VAL A 354 -31.08 2.34 -15.21
N LEU A 355 -30.69 1.38 -14.36
CA LEU A 355 -30.11 0.13 -14.82
C LEU A 355 -31.17 -0.53 -15.71
N LYS A 356 -31.03 -0.39 -17.03
CA LYS A 356 -31.73 -1.23 -18.00
C LYS A 356 -31.48 -2.66 -17.59
N GLN A 357 -32.51 -3.36 -17.13
CA GLN A 357 -32.45 -4.79 -16.98
C GLN A 357 -32.03 -5.37 -18.34
N PRO A 358 -31.05 -6.29 -18.39
CA PRO A 358 -30.77 -6.99 -19.62
C PRO A 358 -32.07 -7.66 -20.10
N PRO A 359 -32.39 -7.59 -21.41
CA PRO A 359 -33.59 -8.21 -21.93
C PRO A 359 -33.59 -9.69 -21.53
N LEU A 360 -34.71 -10.15 -21.00
CA LEU A 360 -34.97 -11.57 -20.76
C LEU A 360 -34.57 -12.34 -22.02
N VAL A 361 -33.54 -13.17 -21.88
CA VAL A 361 -33.11 -14.10 -22.92
C VAL A 361 -34.30 -15.01 -23.18
N LYS A 362 -34.97 -14.77 -24.31
CA LYS A 362 -36.02 -15.63 -24.83
C LYS A 362 -35.40 -17.01 -24.99
N GLU A 363 -35.90 -17.99 -24.25
CA GLU A 363 -35.46 -19.38 -24.35
C GLU A 363 -35.48 -19.79 -25.82
N ARG A 364 -34.31 -20.19 -26.32
CA ARG A 364 -34.15 -20.71 -27.66
C ARG A 364 -34.93 -22.03 -27.70
N PRO A 365 -35.87 -22.23 -28.64
CA PRO A 365 -36.48 -23.54 -28.81
C PRO A 365 -35.37 -24.57 -29.03
N SER A 366 -35.44 -25.65 -28.27
CA SER A 366 -34.56 -26.80 -28.36
C SER A 366 -34.45 -27.25 -29.82
N ALA A 367 -33.22 -27.31 -30.33
CA ALA A 367 -32.95 -27.85 -31.65
C ALA A 367 -33.44 -29.31 -31.69
N PRO A 368 -34.08 -29.77 -32.79
CA PRO A 368 -34.48 -31.16 -32.93
C PRO A 368 -33.24 -32.06 -32.84
N GLU A 369 -33.36 -33.13 -32.06
CA GLU A 369 -32.34 -34.16 -31.94
C GLU A 369 -31.97 -34.71 -33.33
N PRO A 370 -30.67 -34.88 -33.64
CA PRO A 370 -30.24 -35.48 -34.89
C PRO A 370 -30.71 -36.93 -34.95
N TYR A 371 -31.49 -37.25 -35.98
CA TYR A 371 -31.91 -38.60 -36.33
C TYR A 371 -30.68 -39.48 -36.61
N ILE A 372 -30.43 -40.44 -35.72
CA ILE A 372 -29.40 -41.48 -35.92
C ILE A 372 -30.08 -42.68 -36.60
N PRO A 373 -29.82 -42.96 -37.89
CA PRO A 373 -30.38 -44.14 -38.55
C PRO A 373 -29.79 -45.42 -37.94
N THR A 374 -30.67 -46.31 -37.49
CA THR A 374 -30.33 -47.64 -37.00
C THR A 374 -29.87 -48.53 -38.16
N LYS A 375 -28.70 -49.17 -38.00
CA LYS A 375 -28.16 -50.17 -38.93
C LYS A 375 -29.04 -51.43 -38.92
N SER A 376 -30.04 -51.51 -39.79
CA SER A 376 -30.68 -52.79 -40.14
C SER A 376 -31.28 -52.83 -41.55
N GLN A 377 -30.79 -52.03 -42.48
CA GLN A 377 -31.09 -52.18 -43.91
C GLN A 377 -29.82 -52.00 -44.73
N TRP A 378 -29.01 -53.05 -44.75
CA TRP A 378 -28.10 -53.43 -45.83
C TRP A 378 -28.05 -54.95 -45.85
#